data_AF-A0A3B9CTK6-F1
#
_entry.id   AF-A0A3B9CTK6-F1
#
_cell.length_a   1.000
_cell.length_b   1.000
_cell.length_c   1.000
_cell.angle_alpha   90.00
_cell.angle_beta   90.00
_cell.angle_gamma   90.00
#
_symmetry.space_group_name_H-M   'P 1'
#
loop_
_entity.id
_entity.type
_entity.pdbx_description
1 polymer ?
#
loop_
_entity_poly.entity_id
_entity_poly.type
_entity_poly.pdbx_seq_one_letter_code
_entity_poly.pdbx_strand_id
1 'polypeptide(L)'
;MSQDPYSPCFCGNGKKLKFCCQDILSEMIRVEKLVENQPDAAEKLLRQLLTKHSDKEVVVTRLSGILVNKGEYQEARTLLVDFLKAQPDEPRALLALADVCLNTDGFGSSRRIIHRAFQLGSRQYPRSVASLAVQIAQEMARRGCAMSVREHLALSIRLSEGEYRNSLMMQLANFESQRTIPYPFRGRLSLLPVEVSEDLQKDEAVARKVSQIGCWEPASIIYRRLLEKDPNNGALWFNLGLFHAWDGQLESAAKAMHRAAELIEEFDGAVEAETLAELIEMDLSTNTYGVAQHRIPVQSVSELLTVLDDAELLARVEDPEEEGFENGRVAAEYEFLSEALGDEPDPNSLPAVKGDITIVDSDDEAHRVALVVALDDDVDEVAAAFREAAGDLAAAAEEGAEATHLSRLPVECRPFDWKVHHINKLGGAHYRAIDQTRLTAAVEE
;
A
#
# COMPACT_ATOMS: atom_id res chain seq x y z
N MET A 1 -9.27 37.05 28.69
CA MET A 1 -8.41 37.94 27.87
C MET A 1 -9.15 38.23 26.58
N SER A 2 -9.47 39.49 26.30
CA SER A 2 -10.14 39.89 25.06
C SER A 2 -9.18 39.70 23.89
N GLN A 3 -9.48 38.78 22.98
CA GLN A 3 -8.75 38.68 21.71
C GLN A 3 -9.00 39.94 20.87
N ASP A 4 -7.98 40.39 20.14
CA ASP A 4 -8.09 41.54 19.23
C ASP A 4 -9.16 41.28 18.16
N PRO A 5 -10.24 42.09 18.07
CA PRO A 5 -11.31 41.91 17.08
C PRO A 5 -10.84 41.95 15.62
N TYR A 6 -9.66 42.53 15.34
CA TYR A 6 -9.09 42.61 13.99
C TYR A 6 -8.10 41.48 13.67
N SER A 7 -7.82 40.59 14.62
CA SER A 7 -7.02 39.39 14.39
C SER A 7 -7.76 38.41 13.45
N PRO A 8 -7.02 37.54 12.73
CA PRO A 8 -7.62 36.45 11.97
C PRO A 8 -8.55 35.61 12.85
N CYS A 9 -9.74 35.29 12.36
CA CYS A 9 -10.68 34.50 13.14
C CYS A 9 -10.16 33.08 13.38
N PHE A 10 -10.38 32.54 14.58
CA PHE A 10 -10.00 31.17 14.95
C PHE A 10 -10.66 30.10 14.08
N CYS A 11 -11.80 30.41 13.43
CA CYS A 11 -12.43 29.52 12.47
C CYS A 11 -11.66 29.41 11.14
N GLY A 12 -10.56 30.15 10.96
CA GLY A 12 -9.70 30.02 9.77
C GLY A 12 -10.36 30.42 8.45
N ASN A 13 -11.58 30.97 8.44
CA ASN A 13 -12.29 31.38 7.21
C ASN A 13 -11.70 32.66 6.55
N GLY A 14 -10.43 33.00 6.82
CA GLY A 14 -9.72 34.17 6.27
C GLY A 14 -10.24 35.55 6.71
N LYS A 15 -11.42 35.63 7.33
CA LYS A 15 -12.05 36.85 7.83
C LYS A 15 -11.48 37.25 9.20
N LYS A 16 -11.58 38.55 9.53
CA LYS A 16 -11.25 39.05 10.88
C LYS A 16 -12.32 38.61 11.88
N LEU A 17 -11.92 38.36 13.12
CA LEU A 17 -12.79 37.86 14.19
C LEU A 17 -14.09 38.66 14.34
N LYS A 18 -14.01 40.00 14.33
CA LYS A 18 -15.17 40.92 14.42
C LYS A 18 -16.26 40.67 13.38
N PHE A 19 -15.89 40.21 12.18
CA PHE A 19 -16.80 40.02 11.05
C PHE A 19 -17.20 38.55 10.84
N CYS A 20 -16.83 37.65 11.77
CA CYS A 20 -17.07 36.22 11.59
C CYS A 20 -17.66 35.56 12.84
N CYS A 21 -16.87 35.35 13.91
CA CYS A 21 -17.28 34.55 15.08
C CYS A 21 -17.19 35.32 16.41
N GLN A 22 -17.14 36.64 16.38
CA GLN A 22 -17.06 37.47 17.60
C GLN A 22 -18.23 37.23 18.56
N ASP A 23 -19.41 36.98 18.01
CA ASP A 23 -20.68 36.74 18.70
C ASP A 23 -20.73 35.39 19.42
N ILE A 24 -19.92 34.42 19.01
CA ILE A 24 -19.86 33.07 19.61
C ILE A 24 -18.52 32.76 20.28
N LEU A 25 -17.60 33.73 20.34
CA LEU A 25 -16.22 33.50 20.76
C LEU A 25 -16.10 32.94 22.19
N SER A 26 -16.87 33.49 23.13
CA SER A 26 -16.84 33.07 24.54
C SER A 26 -17.23 31.60 24.71
N GLU A 27 -18.29 31.20 24.01
CA GLU A 27 -18.82 29.85 24.04
C GLU A 27 -17.88 28.90 23.31
N MET A 28 -17.29 29.30 22.17
CA MET A 28 -16.33 28.48 21.45
C MET A 28 -15.03 28.26 22.26
N ILE A 29 -14.53 29.25 22.99
CA ILE A 29 -13.41 29.06 23.94
C ILE A 29 -13.77 28.03 25.02
N ARG A 30 -15.03 28.02 25.47
CA ARG A 30 -15.52 27.03 26.43
C ARG A 30 -15.64 25.64 25.79
N VAL A 31 -16.12 25.55 24.55
CA VAL A 31 -16.17 24.30 23.77
C VAL A 31 -14.77 23.70 23.68
N GLU A 32 -13.76 24.45 23.23
CA GLU A 32 -12.39 23.92 23.06
C GLU A 32 -11.83 23.34 24.36
N LYS A 33 -12.10 23.95 25.52
CA LYS A 33 -11.69 23.42 26.84
C LYS A 33 -12.43 22.13 27.22
N LEU A 34 -13.67 21.97 26.77
CA LEU A 34 -14.50 20.82 27.10
C LEU A 34 -14.23 19.62 26.18
N VAL A 35 -13.83 19.85 24.92
CA VAL A 35 -13.65 18.78 23.92
C VAL A 35 -12.71 17.68 24.41
N GLU A 36 -11.62 18.01 25.08
CA GLU A 36 -10.62 17.01 25.54
C GLU A 36 -11.09 16.18 26.74
N ASN A 37 -11.85 16.76 27.67
CA ASN A 37 -12.13 16.14 28.98
C ASN A 37 -13.61 15.80 29.20
N GLN A 38 -14.53 16.46 28.49
CA GLN A 38 -15.98 16.40 28.69
C GLN A 38 -16.72 16.55 27.34
N PRO A 39 -16.56 15.59 26.41
CA PRO A 39 -17.12 15.68 25.05
C PRO A 39 -18.65 15.83 25.05
N ASP A 40 -19.37 15.18 25.98
CA ASP A 40 -20.83 15.31 26.10
C ASP A 40 -21.28 16.74 26.47
N ALA A 41 -20.52 17.41 27.33
CA ALA A 41 -20.80 18.78 27.72
C ALA A 41 -20.50 19.76 26.57
N ALA A 42 -19.43 19.51 25.82
CA ALA A 42 -19.09 20.25 24.61
C ALA A 42 -20.18 20.10 23.54
N GLU A 43 -20.65 18.88 23.30
CA GLU A 43 -21.72 18.59 22.36
C GLU A 43 -23.01 19.33 22.73
N LYS A 44 -23.43 19.25 24.00
CA LYS A 44 -24.63 19.95 24.48
C LYS A 44 -24.54 21.45 24.25
N LEU A 45 -23.37 22.05 24.49
CA LEU A 45 -23.14 23.47 24.25
C LEU A 45 -23.16 23.81 22.76
N LEU A 46 -22.55 22.98 21.90
CA LEU A 46 -22.58 23.15 20.45
C LEU A 46 -23.98 23.02 19.86
N ARG A 47 -24.79 22.06 20.33
CA ARG A 47 -26.20 21.95 19.93
C ARG A 47 -27.00 23.19 20.33
N GLN A 48 -26.77 23.76 21.50
CA GLN A 48 -27.39 25.02 21.91
C GLN A 48 -26.96 26.18 21.01
N LEU A 49 -25.67 26.28 20.69
CA LEU A 49 -25.17 27.30 19.75
C LEU A 49 -25.78 27.15 18.36
N LEU A 50 -25.90 25.93 17.86
CA LEU A 50 -26.45 25.63 16.55
C LEU A 50 -27.90 26.15 16.40
N THR A 51 -28.71 26.14 17.48
CA THR A 51 -30.08 26.69 17.42
C THR A 51 -30.13 28.19 17.15
N LYS A 52 -29.09 28.93 17.55
CA LYS A 52 -29.01 30.40 17.40
C LYS A 52 -28.11 30.82 16.23
N HIS A 53 -27.18 29.96 15.83
CA HIS A 53 -26.07 30.26 14.93
C HIS A 53 -25.86 29.13 13.92
N SER A 54 -26.93 28.71 13.25
CA SER A 54 -26.89 27.61 12.25
C SER A 54 -26.11 27.97 10.98
N ASP A 55 -25.83 29.25 10.75
CA ASP A 55 -25.02 29.77 9.64
C ASP A 55 -23.51 29.67 9.90
N LYS A 56 -23.09 29.40 11.14
CA LYS A 56 -21.68 29.36 11.53
C LYS A 56 -21.09 27.97 11.31
N GLU A 57 -20.33 27.85 10.23
CA GLU A 57 -19.55 26.67 9.86
C GLU A 57 -18.83 26.03 11.07
N VAL A 58 -18.12 26.83 11.87
CA VAL A 58 -17.28 26.33 12.96
C VAL A 58 -18.07 25.60 14.04
N VAL A 59 -19.35 25.94 14.23
CA VAL A 59 -20.23 25.24 15.18
C VAL A 59 -20.59 23.87 14.61
N VAL A 60 -20.95 23.83 13.32
CA VAL A 60 -21.34 22.63 12.60
C VAL A 60 -20.19 21.63 12.52
N THR A 61 -18.99 22.06 12.13
CA THR A 61 -17.84 21.16 11.96
C THR A 61 -17.23 20.69 13.28
N ARG A 62 -17.31 21.51 14.34
CA ARG A 62 -16.93 21.05 15.69
C ARG A 62 -17.91 20.03 16.22
N LEU A 63 -19.21 20.23 16.02
CA LEU A 63 -20.23 19.27 16.42
C LEU A 63 -20.06 17.96 15.63
N SER A 64 -19.89 18.03 14.31
CA SER A 64 -19.68 16.84 13.48
C SER A 64 -18.42 16.06 13.91
N GLY A 65 -17.33 16.73 14.27
CA GLY A 65 -16.14 16.08 14.79
C GLY A 65 -16.38 15.31 16.11
N ILE A 66 -17.20 15.84 17.03
CA ILE A 66 -17.58 15.11 18.25
C ILE A 66 -18.44 13.89 17.90
N LEU A 67 -19.41 14.05 17.00
CA LEU A 67 -20.28 12.95 16.55
C LEU A 67 -19.47 11.82 15.90
N VAL A 68 -18.50 12.16 15.04
CA VAL A 68 -17.58 11.18 14.43
C VAL A 68 -16.79 10.43 15.50
N ASN A 69 -16.22 11.13 16.48
CA ASN A 69 -15.48 10.49 17.59
C ASN A 69 -16.35 9.55 18.43
N LYS A 70 -17.67 9.75 18.45
CA LYS A 70 -18.64 8.87 19.09
C LYS A 70 -19.14 7.73 18.20
N GLY A 71 -18.74 7.69 16.93
CA GLY A 71 -19.26 6.75 15.93
C GLY A 71 -20.63 7.12 15.37
N GLU A 72 -21.14 8.33 15.65
CA GLU A 72 -22.45 8.82 15.21
C GLU A 72 -22.37 9.43 13.79
N TYR A 73 -21.83 8.66 12.84
CA TYR A 73 -21.54 9.14 11.48
C TYR A 73 -22.78 9.62 10.70
N GLN A 74 -23.92 8.95 10.86
CA GLN A 74 -25.14 9.29 10.12
C GLN A 74 -25.69 10.66 10.52
N GLU A 75 -25.62 11.00 11.80
CA GLU A 75 -26.04 12.32 12.29
C GLU A 75 -25.05 13.39 11.81
N ALA A 76 -23.75 13.14 11.95
CA ALA A 76 -22.71 14.05 11.45
C ALA A 76 -22.89 14.36 9.96
N ARG A 77 -23.14 13.33 9.14
CA ARG A 77 -23.41 13.45 7.71
C ARG A 77 -24.62 14.33 7.44
N THR A 78 -25.74 14.06 8.13
CA THR A 78 -26.99 14.82 7.94
C THR A 78 -26.79 16.29 8.28
N LEU A 79 -26.16 16.58 9.42
CA LEU A 79 -25.83 17.91 9.88
C LEU A 79 -24.99 18.69 8.84
N LEU A 80 -23.93 18.07 8.30
CA LEU A 80 -23.04 18.69 7.33
C LEU A 80 -23.71 18.89 5.96
N VAL A 81 -24.48 17.90 5.49
CA VAL A 81 -25.24 18.01 4.24
C VAL A 81 -26.26 19.15 4.32
N ASP A 82 -26.98 19.25 5.43
CA ASP A 82 -27.96 20.32 5.61
C ASP A 82 -27.32 21.71 5.64
N PHE A 83 -26.16 21.85 6.29
CA PHE A 83 -25.38 23.08 6.27
C PHE A 83 -24.91 23.45 4.86
N LEU A 84 -24.37 22.48 4.11
CA LEU A 84 -23.84 22.67 2.76
C LEU A 84 -24.94 22.98 1.73
N LYS A 85 -26.23 22.69 1.99
CA LYS A 85 -27.32 23.18 1.13
C LYS A 85 -27.36 24.71 1.05
N ALA A 86 -27.05 25.39 2.15
CA ALA A 86 -27.01 26.86 2.21
C ALA A 86 -25.63 27.43 1.83
N GLN A 87 -24.55 26.71 2.13
CA GLN A 87 -23.17 27.13 1.85
C GLN A 87 -22.39 26.02 1.11
N PRO A 88 -22.66 25.78 -0.20
CA PRO A 88 -22.14 24.60 -0.91
C PRO A 88 -20.61 24.55 -1.06
N ASP A 89 -19.96 25.70 -1.02
CA ASP A 89 -18.52 25.85 -1.27
C ASP A 89 -17.72 26.18 0.00
N GLU A 90 -18.31 25.98 1.19
CA GLU A 90 -17.61 26.23 2.45
C GLU A 90 -16.56 25.13 2.71
N PRO A 91 -15.24 25.42 2.61
CA PRO A 91 -14.22 24.38 2.45
C PRO A 91 -14.07 23.48 3.67
N ARG A 92 -14.22 24.02 4.88
CA ARG A 92 -14.05 23.24 6.11
C ARG A 92 -15.22 22.27 6.33
N ALA A 93 -16.44 22.67 6.01
CA ALA A 93 -17.59 21.77 6.03
C ALA A 93 -17.47 20.66 4.97
N LEU A 94 -16.96 20.98 3.77
CA LEU A 94 -16.65 19.98 2.75
C LEU A 94 -15.60 18.97 3.21
N LEU A 95 -14.53 19.43 3.89
CA LEU A 95 -13.50 18.54 4.46
C LEU A 95 -14.07 17.63 5.55
N ALA A 96 -14.91 18.17 6.44
CA ALA A 96 -15.58 17.36 7.47
C ALA A 96 -16.56 16.35 6.85
N LEU A 97 -17.28 16.71 5.79
CA LEU A 97 -18.17 15.77 5.09
C LEU A 97 -17.37 14.70 4.34
N ALA A 98 -16.26 15.08 3.71
CA ALA A 98 -15.35 14.15 3.05
C ALA A 98 -14.78 13.13 4.04
N ASP A 99 -14.41 13.55 5.25
CA ASP A 99 -13.95 12.67 6.33
C ASP A 99 -15.01 11.67 6.75
N VAL A 100 -16.24 12.15 7.00
CA VAL A 100 -17.38 11.28 7.35
C VAL A 100 -17.65 10.26 6.23
N CYS A 101 -17.72 10.72 4.98
CA CYS A 101 -17.98 9.85 3.83
C CYS A 101 -16.84 8.85 3.57
N LEU A 102 -15.58 9.23 3.75
CA LEU A 102 -14.45 8.32 3.63
C LEU A 102 -14.55 7.19 4.66
N ASN A 103 -14.87 7.52 5.92
CA ASN A 103 -15.00 6.53 7.00
C ASN A 103 -16.23 5.62 6.86
N THR A 104 -17.32 6.07 6.23
CA THR A 104 -18.53 5.25 6.06
C THR A 104 -18.64 4.53 4.72
N ASP A 105 -18.24 5.18 3.63
CA ASP A 105 -18.53 4.75 2.26
C ASP A 105 -17.25 4.32 1.50
N GLY A 106 -16.06 4.60 2.06
CA GLY A 106 -14.75 4.40 1.43
C GLY A 106 -14.40 5.46 0.38
N PHE A 107 -13.16 5.43 -0.10
CA PHE A 107 -12.64 6.41 -1.06
C PHE A 107 -13.39 6.38 -2.38
N GLY A 108 -13.63 5.18 -2.93
CA GLY A 108 -14.28 5.00 -4.23
C GLY A 108 -15.64 5.68 -4.32
N SER A 109 -16.51 5.48 -3.32
CA SER A 109 -17.84 6.10 -3.25
C SER A 109 -17.79 7.60 -2.95
N SER A 110 -16.71 8.06 -2.31
CA SER A 110 -16.56 9.41 -1.79
C SER A 110 -15.68 10.33 -2.65
N ARG A 111 -15.10 9.83 -3.76
CA ARG A 111 -14.15 10.58 -4.60
C ARG A 111 -14.62 11.98 -4.94
N ARG A 112 -15.89 12.11 -5.35
CA ARG A 112 -16.43 13.39 -5.82
C ARG A 112 -16.42 14.46 -4.73
N ILE A 113 -16.78 14.10 -3.50
CA ILE A 113 -16.77 15.04 -2.37
C ILE A 113 -15.34 15.30 -1.87
N ILE A 114 -14.48 14.28 -1.85
CA ILE A 114 -13.07 14.41 -1.47
C ILE A 114 -12.32 15.34 -2.42
N HIS A 115 -12.43 15.11 -3.73
CA HIS A 115 -11.79 15.97 -4.73
C HIS A 115 -12.31 17.40 -4.67
N ARG A 116 -13.61 17.60 -4.42
CA ARG A 116 -14.17 18.95 -4.21
C ARG A 116 -13.59 19.61 -2.95
N ALA A 117 -13.47 18.87 -1.86
CA ALA A 117 -12.87 19.33 -0.61
C ALA A 117 -11.38 19.68 -0.78
N PHE A 118 -10.63 18.92 -1.57
CA PHE A 118 -9.22 19.20 -1.87
C PHE A 118 -9.09 20.49 -2.69
N GLN A 119 -9.86 20.63 -3.78
CA GLN A 119 -9.85 21.82 -4.64
C GLN A 119 -10.08 23.13 -3.86
N LEU A 120 -10.98 23.11 -2.89
CA LEU A 120 -11.32 24.30 -2.09
C LEU A 120 -10.49 24.41 -0.80
N GLY A 121 -10.01 23.30 -0.27
CA GLY A 121 -9.37 23.19 1.05
C GLY A 121 -7.85 23.24 1.04
N SER A 122 -7.15 22.81 -0.03
CA SER A 122 -5.68 22.62 0.00
C SER A 122 -4.89 23.86 0.36
N ARG A 123 -5.38 25.07 0.02
CA ARG A 123 -4.70 26.33 0.36
C ARG A 123 -5.00 26.79 1.78
N GLN A 124 -6.24 26.62 2.24
CA GLN A 124 -6.72 27.21 3.49
C GLN A 124 -6.56 26.26 4.68
N TYR A 125 -6.71 24.97 4.44
CA TYR A 125 -6.67 23.90 5.43
C TYR A 125 -5.76 22.74 4.98
N PRO A 126 -4.47 23.01 4.66
CA PRO A 126 -3.56 21.99 4.11
C PRO A 126 -3.40 20.78 5.03
N ARG A 127 -3.39 20.97 6.36
CA ARG A 127 -3.32 19.87 7.34
C ARG A 127 -4.54 18.94 7.30
N SER A 128 -5.74 19.49 7.08
CA SER A 128 -6.96 18.68 6.97
C SER A 128 -6.95 17.85 5.67
N VAL A 129 -6.47 18.43 4.57
CA VAL A 129 -6.25 17.70 3.31
C VAL A 129 -5.19 16.62 3.50
N ALA A 130 -4.08 16.91 4.18
CA ALA A 130 -3.06 15.93 4.51
C ALA A 130 -3.63 14.76 5.33
N SER A 131 -4.43 15.06 6.36
CA SER A 131 -5.05 14.02 7.19
C SER A 131 -5.99 13.12 6.40
N LEU A 132 -6.79 13.66 5.48
CA LEU A 132 -7.62 12.85 4.58
C LEU A 132 -6.76 12.03 3.63
N ALA A 133 -5.70 12.61 3.06
CA ALA A 133 -4.79 11.87 2.17
C ALA A 133 -4.11 10.69 2.90
N VAL A 134 -3.75 10.82 4.18
CA VAL A 134 -3.25 9.69 4.98
C VAL A 134 -4.31 8.59 5.15
N GLN A 135 -5.56 8.96 5.44
CA GLN A 135 -6.65 7.97 5.54
C GLN A 135 -6.88 7.23 4.22
N ILE A 136 -6.81 7.95 3.10
CA ILE A 136 -6.90 7.33 1.77
C ILE A 136 -5.71 6.39 1.55
N ALA A 137 -4.48 6.79 1.92
CA ALA A 137 -3.31 5.93 1.82
C ALA A 137 -3.50 4.62 2.63
N GLN A 138 -4.09 4.69 3.83
CA GLN A 138 -4.39 3.51 4.65
C GLN A 138 -5.45 2.60 4.02
N GLU A 139 -6.49 3.17 3.42
CA GLU A 139 -7.47 2.38 2.66
C GLU A 139 -6.84 1.73 1.43
N MET A 140 -6.00 2.46 0.70
CA MET A 140 -5.30 1.98 -0.50
C MET A 140 -4.30 0.87 -0.17
N ALA A 141 -3.64 0.95 0.99
CA ALA A 141 -2.75 -0.11 1.48
C ALA A 141 -3.54 -1.41 1.72
N ARG A 142 -4.73 -1.33 2.32
CA ARG A 142 -5.62 -2.50 2.50
C ARG A 142 -6.11 -3.08 1.18
N ARG A 143 -6.18 -2.27 0.12
CA ARG A 143 -6.55 -2.68 -1.24
C ARG A 143 -5.37 -3.12 -2.10
N GLY A 144 -4.15 -3.10 -1.58
CA GLY A 144 -2.93 -3.42 -2.34
C GLY A 144 -2.52 -2.35 -3.38
N CYS A 145 -3.11 -1.16 -3.38
CA CYS A 145 -2.84 -0.13 -4.39
C CYS A 145 -1.57 0.68 -4.06
N ALA A 146 -0.38 0.04 -4.14
CA ALA A 146 0.90 0.59 -3.66
C ALA A 146 1.22 1.99 -4.23
N MET A 147 1.05 2.21 -5.53
CA MET A 147 1.29 3.52 -6.16
C MET A 147 0.41 4.62 -5.57
N SER A 148 -0.84 4.30 -5.24
CA SER A 148 -1.78 5.23 -4.60
C SER A 148 -1.38 5.55 -3.17
N VAL A 149 -0.94 4.55 -2.39
CA VAL A 149 -0.44 4.75 -1.02
C VAL A 149 0.70 5.76 -1.03
N ARG A 150 1.71 5.52 -1.88
CA ARG A 150 2.91 6.34 -1.94
C ARG A 150 2.59 7.79 -2.28
N GLU A 151 1.78 8.03 -3.31
CA GLU A 151 1.52 9.40 -3.75
C GLU A 151 0.60 10.16 -2.78
N HIS A 152 -0.34 9.49 -2.10
CA HIS A 152 -1.11 10.10 -1.02
C HIS A 152 -0.24 10.47 0.20
N LEU A 153 0.73 9.63 0.57
CA LEU A 153 1.72 9.97 1.61
C LEU A 153 2.58 11.15 1.17
N ALA A 154 3.05 11.16 -0.08
CA ALA A 154 3.82 12.28 -0.64
C ALA A 154 3.02 13.59 -0.62
N LEU A 155 1.74 13.57 -1.00
CA LEU A 155 0.83 14.72 -0.89
C LEU A 155 0.70 15.19 0.55
N SER A 156 0.52 14.26 1.49
CA SER A 156 0.40 14.55 2.92
C SER A 156 1.65 15.24 3.47
N ILE A 157 2.83 14.79 3.06
CA ILE A 157 4.12 15.41 3.42
C ILE A 157 4.21 16.84 2.85
N ARG A 158 3.84 17.04 1.56
CA ARG A 158 3.86 18.38 0.93
C ARG A 158 2.97 19.39 1.66
N LEU A 159 1.86 18.94 2.23
CA LEU A 159 0.86 19.77 2.92
C LEU A 159 1.06 19.85 4.45
N SER A 160 2.13 19.25 4.98
CA SER A 160 2.42 19.19 6.40
C SER A 160 3.76 19.85 6.76
N GLU A 161 3.86 20.25 8.02
CA GLU A 161 5.03 20.92 8.61
C GLU A 161 5.32 20.34 10.01
N GLY A 162 6.55 20.54 10.51
CA GLY A 162 6.94 20.17 11.88
C GLY A 162 6.97 18.66 12.13
N GLU A 163 6.72 18.25 13.38
CA GLU A 163 6.78 16.84 13.81
C GLU A 163 5.83 15.93 13.02
N TYR A 164 4.66 16.43 12.65
CA TYR A 164 3.70 15.68 11.84
C TYR A 164 4.25 15.37 10.44
N ARG A 165 4.99 16.31 9.83
CA ARG A 165 5.69 16.04 8.56
C ARG A 165 6.76 14.96 8.72
N ASN A 166 7.50 15.00 9.82
CA ASN A 166 8.56 14.03 10.10
C ASN A 166 7.99 12.63 10.31
N SER A 167 6.86 12.49 11.01
CA SER A 167 6.21 11.19 11.18
C SER A 167 5.70 10.62 9.84
N LEU A 168 5.17 11.48 8.96
CA LEU A 168 4.77 11.06 7.61
C LEU A 168 5.95 10.67 6.74
N MET A 169 7.11 11.33 6.87
CA MET A 169 8.34 10.93 6.20
C MET A 169 8.82 9.55 6.67
N MET A 170 8.74 9.27 7.98
CA MET A 170 9.05 7.93 8.50
C MET A 170 8.07 6.87 7.99
N GLN A 171 6.77 7.19 7.91
CA GLN A 171 5.79 6.28 7.32
C GLN A 171 6.08 5.97 5.85
N LEU A 172 6.43 7.00 5.06
CA LEU A 172 6.82 6.81 3.66
C LEU A 172 8.12 5.99 3.54
N ALA A 173 9.12 6.26 4.37
CA ALA A 173 10.37 5.49 4.37
C ALA A 173 10.13 4.01 4.72
N ASN A 174 9.28 3.73 5.71
CA ASN A 174 8.89 2.36 6.07
C ASN A 174 8.10 1.67 4.95
N PHE A 175 7.30 2.41 4.20
CA PHE A 175 6.62 1.88 3.01
C PHE A 175 7.63 1.56 1.90
N GLU A 176 8.54 2.49 1.60
CA GLU A 176 9.58 2.34 0.56
C GLU A 176 10.67 1.30 0.92
N SER A 177 10.75 0.86 2.17
CA SER A 177 11.66 -0.21 2.60
C SER A 177 11.05 -1.62 2.50
N GLN A 178 9.74 -1.74 2.25
CA GLN A 178 9.09 -3.06 2.15
C GLN A 178 9.55 -3.78 0.89
N ARG A 179 10.21 -4.93 1.08
CA ARG A 179 10.70 -5.78 -0.02
C ARG A 179 9.57 -6.39 -0.85
N THR A 180 8.39 -6.54 -0.25
CA THR A 180 7.16 -7.05 -0.91
C THR A 180 6.59 -6.07 -1.93
N ILE A 181 6.99 -4.80 -1.92
CA ILE A 181 6.53 -3.80 -2.87
C ILE A 181 7.52 -3.72 -4.04
N PRO A 182 7.07 -3.89 -5.30
CA PRO A 182 7.92 -3.76 -6.46
C PRO A 182 8.73 -2.46 -6.46
N TYR A 183 10.01 -2.54 -6.82
CA TYR A 183 10.92 -1.39 -6.82
C TYR A 183 10.33 -0.15 -7.53
N PRO A 184 9.69 -0.25 -8.72
CA PRO A 184 9.10 0.90 -9.39
C PRO A 184 8.02 1.61 -8.56
N PHE A 185 7.27 0.90 -7.71
CA PHE A 185 6.22 1.47 -6.87
C PHE A 185 6.75 2.15 -5.62
N ARG A 186 8.01 1.90 -5.25
CA ARG A 186 8.71 2.55 -4.12
C ARG A 186 9.35 3.88 -4.53
N GLY A 187 9.57 4.07 -5.83
CA GLY A 187 10.16 5.29 -6.41
C GLY A 187 9.18 6.45 -6.57
N ARG A 188 9.72 7.66 -6.74
CA ARG A 188 8.92 8.82 -7.17
C ARG A 188 8.73 8.76 -8.68
N LEU A 189 7.50 8.49 -9.12
CA LEU A 189 7.12 8.55 -10.52
C LEU A 189 6.72 9.99 -10.89
N SER A 190 7.35 10.53 -11.93
CA SER A 190 7.13 11.91 -12.38
C SER A 190 6.31 11.93 -13.65
N LEU A 191 5.45 12.93 -13.80
CA LEU A 191 4.72 13.15 -15.05
C LEU A 191 5.70 13.48 -16.17
N LEU A 192 5.59 12.79 -17.30
CA LEU A 192 6.34 13.12 -18.51
C LEU A 192 5.99 14.53 -19.01
N PRO A 193 6.94 15.26 -19.61
CA PRO A 193 6.65 16.47 -20.37
C PRO A 193 5.65 16.15 -21.48
N VAL A 194 4.65 17.01 -21.65
CA VAL A 194 3.61 16.84 -22.66
C VAL A 194 3.70 18.01 -23.62
N GLU A 195 3.88 17.70 -24.90
CA GLU A 195 3.76 18.68 -25.98
C GLU A 195 2.35 18.57 -26.58
N VAL A 196 1.59 19.67 -26.50
CA VAL A 196 0.24 19.81 -27.08
C VAL A 196 0.15 21.12 -27.85
N SER A 197 -0.80 21.20 -28.77
CA SER A 197 -1.10 22.42 -29.52
C SER A 197 -1.49 23.59 -28.60
N GLU A 198 -1.26 24.83 -29.05
CA GLU A 198 -1.48 26.04 -28.25
C GLU A 198 -2.89 26.16 -27.65
N ASP A 199 -3.91 25.68 -28.36
CA ASP A 199 -5.30 25.67 -27.92
C ASP A 199 -5.58 24.69 -26.77
N LEU A 200 -4.73 23.68 -26.57
CA LEU A 200 -4.84 22.66 -25.54
C LEU A 200 -3.93 22.89 -24.33
N GLN A 201 -2.93 23.78 -24.43
CA GLN A 201 -1.98 24.08 -23.34
C GLN A 201 -2.68 24.50 -22.04
N LYS A 202 -3.79 25.23 -22.15
CA LYS A 202 -4.55 25.66 -20.97
C LYS A 202 -5.15 24.48 -20.22
N ASP A 203 -5.70 23.51 -20.93
CA ASP A 203 -6.33 22.33 -20.33
C ASP A 203 -5.27 21.42 -19.69
N GLU A 204 -4.12 21.25 -20.34
CA GLU A 204 -2.95 20.55 -19.79
C GLU A 204 -2.48 21.19 -18.46
N ALA A 205 -2.31 22.52 -18.44
CA ALA A 205 -1.88 23.24 -17.25
C ALA A 205 -2.90 23.15 -16.09
N VAL A 206 -4.21 23.18 -16.41
CA VAL A 206 -5.26 22.97 -15.41
C VAL A 206 -5.19 21.56 -14.83
N ALA A 207 -5.03 20.54 -15.68
CA ALA A 207 -4.89 19.14 -15.25
C ALA A 207 -3.67 18.93 -14.34
N ARG A 208 -2.50 19.48 -14.70
CA ARG A 208 -1.30 19.45 -13.83
C ARG A 208 -1.54 20.13 -12.49
N LYS A 209 -2.25 21.26 -12.47
CA LYS A 209 -2.51 21.98 -11.22
C LYS A 209 -3.44 21.20 -10.29
N VAL A 210 -4.47 20.55 -10.83
CA VAL A 210 -5.38 19.75 -9.99
C VAL A 210 -4.75 18.43 -9.55
N SER A 211 -3.87 17.82 -10.35
CA SER A 211 -3.15 16.61 -9.92
C SER A 211 -2.18 16.87 -8.76
N GLN A 212 -1.56 18.05 -8.69
CA GLN A 212 -0.66 18.44 -7.58
C GLN A 212 -1.35 18.45 -6.21
N ILE A 213 -2.66 18.66 -6.18
CA ILE A 213 -3.48 18.67 -4.96
C ILE A 213 -4.25 17.37 -4.75
N GLY A 214 -3.84 16.28 -5.41
CA GLY A 214 -4.45 14.95 -5.23
C GLY A 214 -5.76 14.73 -5.97
N CYS A 215 -6.15 15.60 -6.91
CA CYS A 215 -7.37 15.44 -7.70
C CYS A 215 -7.07 14.70 -9.00
N TRP A 216 -6.72 13.42 -8.91
CA TRP A 216 -6.28 12.63 -10.07
C TRP A 216 -7.41 12.15 -10.97
N GLU A 217 -8.59 11.82 -10.43
CA GLU A 217 -9.75 11.56 -11.28
C GLU A 217 -10.17 12.80 -12.11
N PRO A 218 -10.27 14.03 -11.55
CA PRO A 218 -10.43 15.23 -12.36
C PRO A 218 -9.33 15.45 -13.40
N ALA A 219 -8.06 15.18 -13.06
CA ALA A 219 -6.96 15.28 -14.01
C ALA A 219 -7.10 14.27 -15.17
N SER A 220 -7.47 13.01 -14.87
CA SER A 220 -7.66 11.96 -15.86
C SER A 220 -8.80 12.27 -16.83
N ILE A 221 -9.89 12.90 -16.35
CA ILE A 221 -10.98 13.38 -17.21
C ILE A 221 -10.49 14.39 -18.25
N ILE A 222 -9.61 15.32 -17.85
CA ILE A 222 -9.05 16.31 -18.78
C ILE A 222 -8.09 15.63 -19.76
N TYR A 223 -7.22 14.74 -19.28
CA TYR A 223 -6.27 14.01 -20.13
C TYR A 223 -6.97 13.12 -21.17
N ARG A 224 -8.12 12.50 -20.84
CA ARG A 224 -8.94 11.80 -21.83
C ARG A 224 -9.42 12.71 -22.95
N ARG A 225 -9.78 13.98 -22.67
CA ARG A 225 -10.16 14.95 -23.71
C ARG A 225 -8.97 15.41 -24.56
N LEU A 226 -7.77 15.52 -23.96
CA LEU A 226 -6.55 15.79 -24.71
C LEU A 226 -6.26 14.65 -25.70
N LEU A 227 -6.41 13.39 -25.25
CA LEU A 227 -6.24 12.20 -26.09
C LEU A 227 -7.30 12.05 -27.19
N GLU A 228 -8.50 12.61 -27.04
CA GLU A 228 -9.47 12.70 -28.15
C GLU A 228 -8.94 13.56 -29.31
N LYS A 229 -8.03 14.50 -29.04
CA LYS A 229 -7.39 15.37 -30.05
C LYS A 229 -6.06 14.82 -30.54
N ASP A 230 -5.31 14.18 -29.66
CA ASP A 230 -4.00 13.62 -29.94
C ASP A 230 -3.86 12.19 -29.37
N PRO A 231 -4.49 11.18 -30.02
CA PRO A 231 -4.58 9.82 -29.49
C PRO A 231 -3.25 9.03 -29.55
N ASN A 232 -2.25 9.54 -30.26
CA ASN A 232 -0.95 8.89 -30.44
C ASN A 232 0.15 9.51 -29.57
N ASN A 233 -0.20 10.35 -28.61
CA ASN A 233 0.74 10.98 -27.70
C ASN A 233 1.07 10.06 -26.51
N GLY A 234 2.23 9.39 -26.56
CA GLY A 234 2.65 8.47 -25.51
C GLY A 234 2.77 9.11 -24.12
N ALA A 235 3.20 10.38 -24.04
CA ALA A 235 3.33 11.10 -22.77
C ALA A 235 1.96 11.39 -22.12
N LEU A 236 0.93 11.68 -22.94
CA LEU A 236 -0.45 11.81 -22.44
C LEU A 236 -0.97 10.48 -21.88
N TRP A 237 -0.71 9.36 -22.57
CA TRP A 237 -1.10 8.03 -22.08
C TRP A 237 -0.39 7.64 -20.79
N PHE A 238 0.92 7.86 -20.69
CA PHE A 238 1.71 7.58 -19.48
C PHE A 238 1.19 8.36 -18.27
N ASN A 239 1.01 9.66 -18.43
CA ASN A 239 0.49 10.53 -17.37
C ASN A 239 -0.96 10.17 -16.99
N LEU A 240 -1.80 9.75 -17.96
CA LEU A 240 -3.14 9.23 -17.69
C LEU A 240 -3.07 7.95 -16.85
N GLY A 241 -2.15 7.03 -17.17
CA GLY A 241 -1.88 5.83 -16.39
C GLY A 241 -1.50 6.15 -14.95
N LEU A 242 -0.59 7.10 -14.74
CA LEU A 242 -0.22 7.56 -13.39
C LEU A 242 -1.41 8.12 -12.62
N PHE A 243 -2.26 8.94 -13.26
CA PHE A 243 -3.46 9.47 -12.60
C PHE A 243 -4.43 8.36 -12.22
N HIS A 244 -4.62 7.34 -13.06
CA HIS A 244 -5.45 6.19 -12.72
C HIS A 244 -4.85 5.38 -11.56
N ALA A 245 -3.54 5.13 -11.56
CA ALA A 245 -2.86 4.40 -10.51
C ALA A 245 -2.92 5.13 -9.16
N TRP A 246 -2.67 6.44 -9.15
CA TRP A 246 -2.75 7.25 -7.94
C TRP A 246 -4.19 7.37 -7.41
N ASP A 247 -5.19 7.37 -8.27
CA ASP A 247 -6.62 7.32 -7.89
C ASP A 247 -7.12 5.91 -7.48
N GLY A 248 -6.26 4.89 -7.56
CA GLY A 248 -6.60 3.51 -7.20
C GLY A 248 -7.52 2.80 -8.21
N GLN A 249 -7.42 3.18 -9.50
CA GLN A 249 -8.10 2.57 -10.64
C GLN A 249 -7.10 1.73 -11.45
N LEU A 250 -6.67 0.60 -10.89
CA LEU A 250 -5.56 -0.21 -11.41
C LEU A 250 -5.81 -0.72 -12.84
N GLU A 251 -7.02 -1.18 -13.17
CA GLU A 251 -7.33 -1.72 -14.51
C GLU A 251 -7.24 -0.64 -15.60
N SER A 252 -7.63 0.59 -15.26
CA SER A 252 -7.50 1.72 -16.18
C SER A 252 -6.06 2.21 -16.27
N ALA A 253 -5.28 2.06 -15.20
CA ALA A 253 -3.87 2.40 -15.17
C ALA A 253 -3.06 1.48 -16.07
N ALA A 254 -3.16 0.16 -15.90
CA ALA A 254 -2.46 -0.83 -16.72
C ALA A 254 -2.71 -0.63 -18.22
N LYS A 255 -3.98 -0.50 -18.62
CA LYS A 255 -4.36 -0.25 -20.03
C LYS A 255 -3.74 1.03 -20.60
N ALA A 256 -3.72 2.11 -19.82
CA ALA A 256 -3.11 3.35 -20.26
C ALA A 256 -1.59 3.24 -20.34
N MET A 257 -0.97 2.46 -19.46
CA MET A 257 0.48 2.21 -19.47
C MET A 257 0.93 1.36 -20.65
N HIS A 258 0.23 0.26 -20.97
CA HIS A 258 0.50 -0.51 -22.21
C HIS A 258 0.39 0.40 -23.44
N ARG A 259 -0.67 1.22 -23.50
CA ARG A 259 -0.84 2.15 -24.62
C ARG A 259 0.27 3.21 -24.68
N ALA A 260 0.81 3.61 -23.54
CA ALA A 260 1.96 4.51 -23.50
C ALA A 260 3.23 3.80 -24.01
N ALA A 261 3.48 2.56 -23.60
CA ALA A 261 4.62 1.76 -24.05
C ALA A 261 4.65 1.58 -25.57
N GLU A 262 3.49 1.37 -26.20
CA GLU A 262 3.37 1.28 -27.67
C GLU A 262 3.72 2.58 -28.41
N LEU A 263 3.60 3.74 -27.76
CA LEU A 263 3.65 5.07 -28.39
C LEU A 263 4.88 5.89 -28.01
N ILE A 264 5.54 5.57 -26.91
CA ILE A 264 6.79 6.23 -26.49
C ILE A 264 7.93 5.70 -27.37
N GLU A 265 8.59 6.60 -28.12
CA GLU A 265 9.69 6.21 -29.01
C GLU A 265 10.99 5.92 -28.26
N GLU A 266 11.21 6.55 -27.10
CA GLU A 266 12.39 6.32 -26.27
C GLU A 266 12.29 4.96 -25.59
N PHE A 267 13.26 4.08 -25.87
CA PHE A 267 13.26 2.70 -25.38
C PHE A 267 13.09 2.61 -23.85
N ASP A 268 13.86 3.39 -23.09
CA ASP A 268 13.82 3.35 -21.63
C ASP A 268 12.43 3.75 -21.09
N GLY A 269 11.80 4.77 -21.69
CA GLY A 269 10.45 5.21 -21.31
C GLY A 269 9.36 4.22 -21.71
N ALA A 270 9.50 3.54 -22.86
CA ALA A 270 8.58 2.47 -23.26
C ALA A 270 8.69 1.26 -22.33
N VAL A 271 9.91 0.85 -21.97
CA VAL A 271 10.16 -0.23 -21.01
C VAL A 271 9.63 0.11 -19.63
N GLU A 272 9.84 1.34 -19.14
CA GLU A 272 9.27 1.80 -17.87
C GLU A 272 7.73 1.72 -17.89
N ALA A 273 7.10 2.19 -18.96
CA ALA A 273 5.65 2.13 -19.11
C ALA A 273 5.13 0.70 -19.10
N GLU A 274 5.73 -0.21 -19.87
CA GLU A 274 5.32 -1.62 -19.92
C GLU A 274 5.55 -2.31 -18.57
N THR A 275 6.70 -2.06 -17.93
CA THR A 275 7.00 -2.60 -16.59
C THR A 275 5.96 -2.18 -15.56
N LEU A 276 5.54 -0.90 -15.59
CA LEU A 276 4.48 -0.42 -14.71
C LEU A 276 3.14 -1.08 -15.03
N ALA A 277 2.82 -1.32 -16.31
CA ALA A 277 1.60 -1.99 -16.71
C ALA A 277 1.55 -3.43 -16.15
N GLU A 278 2.56 -4.23 -16.43
CA GLU A 278 2.67 -5.63 -16.00
C GLU A 278 2.62 -5.75 -14.46
N LEU A 279 3.37 -4.91 -13.73
CA LEU A 279 3.34 -4.91 -12.27
C LEU A 279 1.96 -4.56 -11.70
N ILE A 280 1.22 -3.64 -12.34
CA ILE A 280 -0.16 -3.32 -11.94
C ILE A 280 -1.10 -4.50 -12.23
N GLU A 281 -0.90 -5.22 -13.33
CA GLU A 281 -1.69 -6.41 -13.65
C GLU A 281 -1.42 -7.56 -12.70
N MET A 282 -0.18 -7.71 -12.21
CA MET A 282 0.14 -8.66 -11.15
C MET A 282 -0.71 -8.41 -9.89
N ASP A 283 -0.86 -7.14 -9.48
CA ASP A 283 -1.71 -6.75 -8.34
C ASP A 283 -3.22 -7.01 -8.59
N LEU A 284 -3.64 -7.06 -9.86
CA LEU A 284 -5.04 -7.32 -10.26
C LEU A 284 -5.38 -8.81 -10.36
N SER A 285 -4.38 -9.69 -10.41
CA SER A 285 -4.62 -11.12 -10.64
C SER A 285 -5.46 -11.72 -9.52
N THR A 286 -6.58 -12.33 -9.91
CA THR A 286 -7.45 -13.07 -8.98
C THR A 286 -7.05 -14.54 -8.88
N ASN A 287 -6.36 -15.06 -9.89
CA ASN A 287 -5.87 -16.44 -9.94
C ASN A 287 -4.39 -16.43 -9.61
N THR A 288 -4.07 -16.71 -8.36
CA THR A 288 -2.74 -16.53 -7.81
C THR A 288 -2.29 -17.74 -7.04
N TYR A 289 -0.99 -17.95 -7.00
CA TYR A 289 -0.31 -18.81 -6.05
C TYR A 289 0.69 -17.97 -5.27
N GLY A 290 1.40 -18.55 -4.31
CA GLY A 290 2.41 -17.81 -3.59
C GLY A 290 3.35 -18.69 -2.80
N VAL A 291 4.31 -18.05 -2.16
CA VAL A 291 5.20 -18.70 -1.21
C VAL A 291 4.59 -18.58 0.18
N ALA A 292 4.56 -19.67 0.92
CA ALA A 292 4.06 -19.74 2.28
C ALA A 292 5.15 -20.30 3.22
N GLN A 293 5.00 -19.98 4.50
CA GLN A 293 5.99 -20.34 5.52
C GLN A 293 5.33 -20.92 6.76
N HIS A 294 5.83 -22.07 7.20
CA HIS A 294 5.63 -22.58 8.55
C HIS A 294 6.80 -22.23 9.44
N ARG A 295 6.49 -21.75 10.65
CA ARG A 295 7.48 -21.48 11.70
C ARG A 295 7.35 -22.54 12.78
N ILE A 296 8.26 -23.52 12.80
CA ILE A 296 8.17 -24.72 13.66
C ILE A 296 9.22 -24.66 14.77
N PRO A 297 8.85 -24.48 16.05
CA PRO A 297 9.81 -24.51 17.16
C PRO A 297 10.57 -25.83 17.22
N VAL A 298 11.86 -25.77 17.58
CA VAL A 298 12.73 -26.95 17.70
C VAL A 298 13.47 -26.98 19.03
N GLN A 299 13.72 -28.17 19.57
CA GLN A 299 14.26 -28.35 20.92
C GLN A 299 15.80 -28.24 20.96
N SER A 300 16.48 -29.06 20.15
CA SER A 300 17.94 -29.18 20.10
C SER A 300 18.43 -29.11 18.67
N VAL A 301 19.08 -27.99 18.30
CA VAL A 301 19.56 -27.79 16.93
C VAL A 301 20.62 -28.84 16.55
N SER A 302 21.61 -29.10 17.41
CA SER A 302 22.67 -30.06 17.09
C SER A 302 22.16 -31.49 16.85
N GLU A 303 21.18 -31.94 17.65
CA GLU A 303 20.54 -33.24 17.47
C GLU A 303 19.67 -33.25 16.21
N LEU A 304 18.93 -32.17 15.96
CA LEU A 304 18.09 -32.01 14.78
C LEU A 304 18.93 -32.14 13.50
N LEU A 305 20.04 -31.40 13.39
CA LEU A 305 20.92 -31.47 12.22
C LEU A 305 21.41 -32.89 11.94
N THR A 306 21.71 -33.67 12.99
CA THR A 306 22.16 -35.06 12.83
C THR A 306 21.07 -35.92 12.19
N VAL A 307 19.82 -35.76 12.62
CA VAL A 307 18.69 -36.55 12.08
C VAL A 307 18.30 -36.09 10.67
N LEU A 308 18.35 -34.79 10.41
CA LEU A 308 18.05 -34.25 9.07
C LEU A 308 19.11 -34.65 8.03
N ASP A 309 20.38 -34.72 8.43
CA ASP A 309 21.48 -35.17 7.55
C ASP A 309 21.30 -36.63 7.07
N ASP A 310 20.58 -37.46 7.84
CA ASP A 310 20.28 -38.86 7.52
C ASP A 310 18.95 -39.03 6.75
N ALA A 311 18.18 -37.96 6.54
CA ALA A 311 16.87 -38.03 5.89
C ALA A 311 16.98 -38.03 4.35
N GLU A 312 16.48 -39.09 3.70
CA GLU A 312 16.67 -39.33 2.26
C GLU A 312 16.17 -38.22 1.33
N LEU A 313 15.13 -37.49 1.74
CA LEU A 313 14.52 -36.41 0.94
C LEU A 313 14.98 -35.01 1.35
N LEU A 314 15.89 -34.89 2.32
CA LEU A 314 16.44 -33.61 2.76
C LEU A 314 17.91 -33.52 2.38
N ALA A 315 18.22 -32.63 1.45
CA ALA A 315 19.60 -32.35 1.06
C ALA A 315 20.10 -31.08 1.75
N ARG A 316 21.22 -31.19 2.47
CA ARG A 316 21.86 -30.04 3.11
C ARG A 316 22.50 -29.12 2.07
N VAL A 317 22.30 -27.82 2.20
CA VAL A 317 22.97 -26.79 1.40
C VAL A 317 24.36 -26.53 1.99
N GLU A 318 25.42 -26.69 1.19
CA GLU A 318 26.81 -26.60 1.68
C GLU A 318 27.29 -25.15 1.93
N ASP A 319 26.80 -24.18 1.17
CA ASP A 319 27.12 -22.75 1.29
C ASP A 319 25.85 -21.93 1.56
N PRO A 320 25.27 -22.00 2.77
CA PRO A 320 24.07 -21.22 3.10
C PRO A 320 24.40 -19.73 3.06
N GLU A 321 23.42 -18.90 2.71
CA GLU A 321 23.60 -17.45 2.76
C GLU A 321 23.84 -17.01 4.21
N GLU A 322 24.92 -16.26 4.47
CA GLU A 322 25.17 -15.65 5.79
C GLU A 322 24.22 -14.47 6.02
N GLU A 323 22.91 -14.72 6.12
CA GLU A 323 21.94 -13.71 6.53
C GLU A 323 21.86 -13.63 8.06
N GLY A 324 22.01 -12.41 8.59
CA GLY A 324 21.80 -12.13 10.01
C GLY A 324 20.31 -12.07 10.33
N PHE A 325 19.84 -12.96 11.20
CA PHE A 325 18.49 -12.87 11.78
C PHE A 325 18.52 -11.97 13.02
N GLU A 326 17.49 -11.13 13.22
CA GLU A 326 17.45 -10.18 14.35
C GLU A 326 17.64 -10.86 15.72
N ASN A 327 17.21 -12.12 15.87
CA ASN A 327 17.22 -12.88 17.14
C ASN A 327 17.88 -14.28 17.03
N GLY A 328 18.80 -14.51 16.09
CA GLY A 328 19.45 -15.81 15.93
C GLY A 328 20.45 -15.86 14.79
N ARG A 329 20.99 -17.05 14.52
CA ARG A 329 21.87 -17.32 13.37
C ARG A 329 21.35 -18.51 12.58
N VAL A 330 21.56 -18.52 11.27
CA VAL A 330 21.34 -19.70 10.45
C VAL A 330 22.36 -20.77 10.84
N ALA A 331 21.88 -21.93 11.28
CA ALA A 331 22.72 -23.08 11.64
C ALA A 331 22.92 -24.04 10.47
N ALA A 332 21.89 -24.21 9.64
CA ALA A 332 21.93 -24.98 8.40
C ALA A 332 20.71 -24.64 7.54
N GLU A 333 20.82 -24.97 6.25
CA GLU A 333 19.72 -24.95 5.30
C GLU A 333 19.60 -26.33 4.64
N TYR A 334 18.36 -26.77 4.42
CA TYR A 334 18.04 -28.01 3.73
C TYR A 334 17.02 -27.75 2.62
N GLU A 335 17.14 -28.50 1.54
CA GLU A 335 16.19 -28.54 0.45
C GLU A 335 15.37 -29.84 0.56
N PHE A 336 14.04 -29.73 0.53
CA PHE A 336 13.15 -30.88 0.44
C PHE A 336 12.95 -31.27 -1.03
N LEU A 337 13.26 -32.52 -1.34
CA LEU A 337 13.36 -33.01 -2.70
C LEU A 337 12.12 -33.80 -3.11
N SER A 338 11.76 -33.69 -4.37
CA SER A 338 10.71 -34.51 -4.99
C SER A 338 11.05 -36.01 -5.00
N GLU A 339 12.33 -36.37 -5.00
CA GLU A 339 12.85 -37.73 -4.89
C GLU A 339 14.29 -37.72 -4.34
N ALA A 340 14.75 -38.85 -3.80
CA ALA A 340 16.07 -38.95 -3.18
C ALA A 340 17.21 -38.79 -4.20
N LEU A 341 18.24 -38.03 -3.83
CA LEU A 341 19.53 -38.03 -4.53
C LEU A 341 20.20 -39.40 -4.28
N GLY A 342 20.08 -40.33 -5.22
CA GLY A 342 20.85 -41.58 -5.16
C GLY A 342 22.37 -41.31 -5.04
N ASP A 343 23.16 -42.35 -4.71
CA ASP A 343 24.60 -42.21 -4.42
C ASP A 343 25.44 -41.54 -5.53
N GLU A 344 25.06 -41.75 -6.80
CA GLU A 344 25.67 -41.12 -7.98
C GLU A 344 24.57 -40.44 -8.83
N PRO A 345 24.17 -39.21 -8.48
CA PRO A 345 23.06 -38.54 -9.15
C PRO A 345 23.45 -38.10 -10.56
N ASP A 346 22.56 -38.33 -11.54
CA ASP A 346 22.75 -37.87 -12.92
C ASP A 346 22.54 -36.34 -12.99
N PRO A 347 23.55 -35.57 -13.41
CA PRO A 347 23.45 -34.13 -13.65
C PRO A 347 22.25 -33.70 -14.50
N ASN A 348 21.76 -34.54 -15.41
CA ASN A 348 20.65 -34.21 -16.31
C ASN A 348 19.27 -34.61 -15.76
N SER A 349 19.22 -35.32 -14.64
CA SER A 349 18.00 -35.86 -14.03
C SER A 349 17.98 -35.62 -12.52
N LEU A 350 18.23 -34.38 -12.13
CA LEU A 350 18.23 -33.96 -10.74
C LEU A 350 16.79 -33.77 -10.22
N PRO A 351 16.52 -34.08 -8.95
CA PRO A 351 15.21 -33.88 -8.35
C PRO A 351 14.85 -32.40 -8.30
N ALA A 352 13.56 -32.10 -8.48
CA ALA A 352 13.03 -30.78 -8.17
C ALA A 352 13.05 -30.55 -6.66
N VAL A 353 13.31 -29.30 -6.26
CA VAL A 353 13.17 -28.83 -4.88
C VAL A 353 11.72 -28.37 -4.69
N LYS A 354 11.04 -28.96 -3.72
CA LYS A 354 9.66 -28.63 -3.35
C LYS A 354 9.58 -27.59 -2.24
N GLY A 355 10.64 -27.41 -1.46
CA GLY A 355 10.70 -26.40 -0.42
C GLY A 355 12.07 -26.27 0.21
N ASP A 356 12.28 -25.17 0.90
CA ASP A 356 13.50 -24.80 1.60
C ASP A 356 13.24 -24.79 3.11
N ILE A 357 14.22 -25.24 3.89
CA ILE A 357 14.13 -25.36 5.34
C ILE A 357 15.35 -24.69 5.96
N THR A 358 15.15 -23.53 6.58
CA THR A 358 16.21 -22.81 7.30
C THR A 358 16.13 -23.11 8.79
N ILE A 359 17.20 -23.68 9.36
CA ILE A 359 17.30 -23.95 10.79
C ILE A 359 17.97 -22.75 11.48
N VAL A 360 17.23 -22.08 12.35
CA VAL A 360 17.72 -20.92 13.11
C VAL A 360 18.04 -21.35 14.54
N ASP A 361 19.28 -21.09 14.94
CA ASP A 361 19.80 -21.32 16.29
C ASP A 361 19.84 -19.99 17.07
N SER A 362 19.49 -20.07 18.35
CA SER A 362 19.43 -18.93 19.25
C SER A 362 19.64 -19.35 20.71
N ASP A 363 20.24 -18.46 21.49
CA ASP A 363 20.39 -18.65 22.94
C ASP A 363 19.01 -18.63 23.64
N ASP A 364 18.03 -17.93 23.08
CA ASP A 364 16.65 -17.94 23.54
C ASP A 364 15.88 -19.08 22.88
N GLU A 365 15.39 -20.02 23.70
CA GLU A 365 14.64 -21.20 23.24
C GLU A 365 13.39 -20.82 22.43
N ALA A 366 12.77 -19.66 22.69
CA ALA A 366 11.61 -19.18 21.92
C ALA A 366 11.96 -18.84 20.45
N HIS A 367 13.25 -18.63 20.17
CA HIS A 367 13.77 -18.23 18.88
C HIS A 367 14.47 -19.37 18.13
N ARG A 368 14.59 -20.56 18.73
CA ARG A 368 15.05 -21.78 18.03
C ARG A 368 13.94 -22.35 17.17
N VAL A 369 14.15 -22.37 15.87
CA VAL A 369 13.06 -22.62 14.93
C VAL A 369 13.54 -23.16 13.60
N ALA A 370 12.72 -24.02 12.99
CA ALA A 370 12.81 -24.33 11.57
C ALA A 370 11.80 -23.46 10.80
N LEU A 371 12.31 -22.73 9.81
CA LEU A 371 11.51 -21.95 8.87
C LEU A 371 11.34 -22.82 7.62
N VAL A 372 10.17 -23.42 7.46
CA VAL A 372 9.83 -24.23 6.29
C VAL A 372 9.12 -23.33 5.29
N VAL A 373 9.70 -23.16 4.10
CA VAL A 373 9.23 -22.26 3.05
C VAL A 373 9.00 -23.06 1.77
N ALA A 374 7.82 -22.95 1.17
CA ALA A 374 7.49 -23.62 -0.08
C ALA A 374 6.37 -22.87 -0.80
N LEU A 375 5.94 -23.36 -1.96
CA LEU A 375 4.69 -22.92 -2.57
C LEU A 375 3.50 -23.23 -1.65
N ASP A 376 2.46 -22.42 -1.70
CA ASP A 376 1.23 -22.57 -0.92
C ASP A 376 0.58 -23.95 -1.03
N ASP A 377 0.57 -24.54 -2.24
CA ASP A 377 0.08 -25.90 -2.47
C ASP A 377 0.97 -26.99 -1.84
N ASP A 378 2.26 -26.72 -1.59
CA ASP A 378 3.27 -27.69 -1.18
C ASP A 378 3.69 -27.55 0.30
N VAL A 379 3.52 -26.37 0.91
CA VAL A 379 4.12 -26.02 2.23
C VAL A 379 3.71 -26.96 3.37
N ASP A 380 2.48 -27.46 3.34
CA ASP A 380 2.00 -28.41 4.35
C ASP A 380 2.61 -29.81 4.15
N GLU A 381 2.82 -30.25 2.91
CA GLU A 381 3.53 -31.50 2.60
C GLU A 381 4.98 -31.41 3.10
N VAL A 382 5.68 -30.32 2.76
CA VAL A 382 7.07 -30.09 3.18
C VAL A 382 7.17 -30.01 4.71
N ALA A 383 6.27 -29.29 5.37
CA ALA A 383 6.26 -29.17 6.81
C ALA A 383 5.93 -30.49 7.52
N ALA A 384 5.11 -31.36 6.93
CA ALA A 384 4.85 -32.69 7.44
C ALA A 384 6.09 -33.60 7.31
N ALA A 385 6.74 -33.60 6.14
CA ALA A 385 7.96 -34.36 5.92
C ALA A 385 9.10 -33.93 6.84
N PHE A 386 9.25 -32.62 7.08
CA PHE A 386 10.19 -32.10 8.06
C PHE A 386 9.92 -32.63 9.48
N ARG A 387 8.65 -32.58 9.94
CA ARG A 387 8.28 -33.08 11.27
C ARG A 387 8.49 -34.58 11.40
N GLU A 388 8.23 -35.34 10.34
CA GLU A 388 8.48 -36.78 10.30
C GLU A 388 9.97 -37.08 10.46
N ALA A 389 10.83 -36.38 9.73
CA ALA A 389 12.27 -36.51 9.86
C ALA A 389 12.76 -36.07 11.25
N ALA A 390 12.29 -34.93 11.76
CA ALA A 390 12.73 -34.38 13.04
C ALA A 390 12.24 -35.17 14.27
N GLY A 391 11.11 -35.87 14.17
CA GLY A 391 10.48 -36.58 15.29
C GLY A 391 10.18 -35.66 16.47
N ASP A 392 10.52 -36.09 17.69
CA ASP A 392 10.26 -35.35 18.93
C ASP A 392 11.06 -34.04 19.07
N LEU A 393 12.03 -33.79 18.16
CA LEU A 393 12.86 -32.58 18.17
C LEU A 393 12.13 -31.36 17.60
N ALA A 394 11.05 -31.56 16.84
CA ALA A 394 10.19 -30.49 16.31
C ALA A 394 8.84 -30.45 17.04
N ALA A 395 8.29 -29.25 17.20
CA ALA A 395 6.94 -29.11 17.74
C ALA A 395 5.89 -29.78 16.83
N ALA A 396 4.92 -30.46 17.46
CA ALA A 396 3.77 -31.02 16.76
C ALA A 396 2.96 -29.91 16.06
N ALA A 397 2.26 -30.27 15.00
CA ALA A 397 1.33 -29.35 14.34
C ALA A 397 0.20 -28.94 15.32
N GLU A 398 0.00 -27.64 15.47
CA GLU A 398 -1.14 -27.11 16.23
C GLU A 398 -2.42 -27.21 15.37
N GLU A 399 -3.51 -27.60 16.01
CA GLU A 399 -4.80 -27.77 15.33
C GLU A 399 -5.32 -26.41 14.83
N GLY A 400 -5.38 -26.23 13.52
CA GLY A 400 -5.80 -24.98 12.87
C GLY A 400 -4.71 -23.93 12.64
N ALA A 401 -3.42 -24.28 12.81
CA ALA A 401 -2.33 -23.40 12.43
C ALA A 401 -2.17 -23.33 10.90
N GLU A 402 -2.38 -22.15 10.33
CA GLU A 402 -2.17 -21.87 8.90
C GLU A 402 -0.76 -21.35 8.63
N ALA A 403 -0.20 -21.67 7.46
CA ALA A 403 1.07 -21.12 7.02
C ALA A 403 0.96 -19.60 6.82
N THR A 404 2.04 -18.88 7.10
CA THR A 404 2.12 -17.45 6.82
C THR A 404 2.45 -17.25 5.34
N HIS A 405 1.55 -16.63 4.58
CA HIS A 405 1.83 -16.27 3.18
C HIS A 405 2.87 -15.14 3.10
N LEU A 406 3.95 -15.39 2.37
CA LEU A 406 5.06 -14.46 2.17
C LEU A 406 4.92 -13.65 0.87
N SER A 407 4.33 -14.26 -0.16
CA SER A 407 4.14 -13.64 -1.47
C SER A 407 2.83 -14.07 -2.11
N ARG A 408 2.48 -13.36 -3.19
CA ARG A 408 1.35 -13.69 -4.05
C ARG A 408 1.70 -13.28 -5.47
N LEU A 409 1.61 -14.22 -6.40
CA LEU A 409 1.95 -14.06 -7.82
C LEU A 409 0.82 -14.59 -8.69
N PRO A 410 0.60 -14.03 -9.89
CA PRO A 410 -0.32 -14.61 -10.88
C PRO A 410 0.12 -16.03 -11.26
N VAL A 411 -0.82 -16.97 -11.45
CA VAL A 411 -0.50 -18.38 -11.80
C VAL A 411 0.31 -18.51 -13.09
N GLU A 412 0.22 -17.53 -13.98
CA GLU A 412 1.05 -17.44 -15.19
C GLU A 412 2.55 -17.37 -14.88
N CYS A 413 2.92 -16.95 -13.66
CA CYS A 413 4.30 -16.94 -13.19
C CYS A 413 4.78 -18.30 -12.68
N ARG A 414 3.88 -19.27 -12.42
CA ARG A 414 4.22 -20.58 -11.83
C ARG A 414 5.35 -21.33 -12.55
N PRO A 415 5.47 -21.29 -13.89
CA PRO A 415 6.61 -21.90 -14.60
C PRO A 415 7.99 -21.37 -14.19
N PHE A 416 8.08 -20.16 -13.63
CA PHE A 416 9.34 -19.53 -13.23
C PHE A 416 9.78 -19.84 -11.79
N ASP A 417 8.89 -20.37 -10.95
CA ASP A 417 9.19 -20.71 -9.54
C ASP A 417 9.72 -22.14 -9.35
N TRP A 418 10.13 -22.77 -10.45
CA TRP A 418 10.73 -24.08 -10.39
C TRP A 418 12.19 -24.01 -9.94
N LYS A 419 12.57 -24.90 -9.03
CA LYS A 419 13.92 -25.04 -8.49
C LYS A 419 14.42 -26.49 -8.63
N VAL A 420 15.70 -26.64 -8.97
CA VAL A 420 16.41 -27.92 -8.99
C VAL A 420 17.47 -27.91 -7.93
N HIS A 421 17.67 -29.07 -7.30
CA HIS A 421 18.76 -29.24 -6.38
C HIS A 421 20.09 -28.98 -7.09
N HIS A 422 20.89 -28.05 -6.57
CA HIS A 422 22.19 -27.73 -7.13
C HIS A 422 23.29 -28.55 -6.45
N ILE A 423 23.77 -29.59 -7.12
CA ILE A 423 24.95 -30.33 -6.66
C ILE A 423 26.20 -29.50 -6.92
N ASN A 424 27.09 -29.34 -5.94
CA ASN A 424 28.31 -28.53 -6.07
C ASN A 424 29.29 -28.96 -7.19
N LYS A 425 29.13 -30.15 -7.76
CA LYS A 425 29.89 -30.63 -8.92
C LYS A 425 29.29 -30.18 -10.26
N LEU A 426 28.09 -29.61 -10.26
CA LEU A 426 27.43 -29.10 -11.45
C LEU A 426 28.03 -27.74 -11.82
N GLY A 427 28.68 -27.66 -12.99
CA GLY A 427 29.18 -26.37 -13.47
C GLY A 427 28.01 -25.43 -13.81
N GLY A 428 28.09 -24.14 -13.46
CA GLY A 428 27.01 -23.18 -13.69
C GLY A 428 26.59 -22.97 -15.16
N ALA A 429 27.36 -23.44 -16.14
CA ALA A 429 26.93 -23.51 -17.55
C ALA A 429 25.94 -24.65 -17.81
N HIS A 430 26.11 -25.79 -17.11
CA HIS A 430 25.26 -26.95 -17.22
C HIS A 430 23.93 -26.73 -16.48
N TYR A 431 23.98 -26.13 -15.28
CA TYR A 431 22.78 -25.70 -14.54
C TYR A 431 21.87 -24.82 -15.41
N ARG A 432 22.42 -23.74 -15.99
CA ARG A 432 21.69 -22.84 -16.90
C ARG A 432 21.10 -23.54 -18.12
N ALA A 433 21.74 -24.60 -18.63
CA ALA A 433 21.22 -25.34 -19.77
C ALA A 433 20.01 -26.21 -19.39
N ILE A 434 20.01 -26.80 -18.19
CA ILE A 434 18.88 -27.53 -17.63
C ILE A 434 17.72 -26.57 -17.40
N ASP A 435 17.98 -25.41 -16.81
CA ASP A 435 16.97 -24.36 -16.62
C ASP A 435 16.36 -23.89 -17.93
N GLN A 436 17.19 -23.58 -18.92
CA GLN A 436 16.71 -23.13 -20.22
C GLN A 436 15.84 -24.20 -20.91
N THR A 437 16.25 -25.46 -20.85
CA THR A 437 15.51 -26.56 -21.50
C THR A 437 14.13 -26.73 -20.87
N ARG A 438 14.03 -26.69 -19.54
CA ARG A 438 12.75 -26.81 -18.85
C ARG A 438 11.88 -25.58 -19.00
N LEU A 439 12.45 -24.39 -18.91
CA LEU A 439 11.69 -23.15 -19.16
C LEU A 439 11.08 -23.17 -20.57
N THR A 440 11.83 -23.64 -21.56
CA THR A 440 11.32 -23.79 -22.93
C THR A 440 10.13 -24.76 -22.97
N ALA A 441 10.24 -25.93 -22.32
CA ALA A 441 9.15 -26.90 -22.26
C ALA A 441 7.91 -26.35 -21.54
N ALA A 442 8.09 -25.64 -20.42
CA ALA A 442 7.00 -25.11 -19.61
C ALA A 442 6.28 -23.91 -20.26
N VAL A 443 6.94 -23.19 -21.17
CA VAL A 443 6.33 -22.11 -21.97
C VAL A 443 5.61 -22.66 -23.22
N GLU A 444 5.95 -23.86 -23.67
CA GLU A 444 5.30 -24.54 -24.82
C GLU A 444 4.03 -25.33 -24.44
N GLU A 445 3.84 -25.67 -23.17
CA GLU A 445 2.62 -26.29 -22.59
C GLU A 445 1.56 -25.25 -22.19
#